data_AF-A0A9E4D578-F1
#
_entry.id   AF-A0A9E4D578-F1
#
_cell.length_a   1.000
_cell.length_b   1.000
_cell.length_c   1.000
_cell.angle_alpha   90.00
_cell.angle_beta   90.00
_cell.angle_gamma   90.00
#
_symmetry.space_group_name_H-M   'P 1'
#
loop_
_entity.id
_entity.type
_entity.pdbx_description
1 polymer ?
#
loop_
_entity_poly.entity_id
_entity_poly.type
_entity_poly.pdbx_seq_one_letter_code
_entity_poly.pdbx_strand_id
1 'polypeptide(L)'
;MSDFASPGDLVARTAIDRRLAEIVKPAVEAAGFELVRLRLMSGKTRTLQIMADRAEGGIEIDELGEITTLVGAVLDVEDPLEDAYVLEVSSPGIDRPLTRLKDFDTWSGHEARIETSELIDGRRRFKGTLQGTEDGEVLIEIEEQGEPVTIGLQFEWLSDAKLILTDALIEETLRARKSAGVINETDFDDIETEPASEEE
;
A
#
# COMPACT_ATOMS: atom_id res chain seq x y z
N MET A 1 -14.98 7.64 25.69
CA MET A 1 -14.17 6.49 26.16
C MET A 1 -14.78 5.23 25.56
N SER A 2 -14.37 4.90 24.34
CA SER A 2 -14.83 3.72 23.61
C SER A 2 -13.82 3.48 22.52
N ASP A 3 -12.60 3.13 22.91
CA ASP A 3 -11.60 2.68 21.95
C ASP A 3 -11.78 1.16 21.81
N PHE A 4 -12.80 0.81 21.04
CA PHE A 4 -12.98 -0.57 20.59
C PHE A 4 -11.94 -0.80 19.52
N ALA A 5 -10.94 -1.64 19.82
CA ALA A 5 -10.10 -2.22 18.80
C ALA A 5 -11.02 -2.90 17.76
N SER A 6 -11.17 -2.29 16.59
CA SER A 6 -11.88 -2.92 15.49
C SER A 6 -10.92 -3.93 14.85
N PRO A 7 -11.19 -5.25 14.93
CA PRO A 7 -10.52 -6.19 14.04
C PRO A 7 -10.81 -5.73 12.60
N GLY A 8 -9.76 -5.44 11.81
CA GLY A 8 -9.91 -4.93 10.44
C GLY A 8 -9.07 -3.70 10.07
N ASP A 9 -8.37 -3.07 11.02
CA ASP A 9 -7.44 -1.99 10.66
C ASP A 9 -6.17 -2.55 9.97
N LEU A 10 -6.24 -2.61 8.64
CA LEU A 10 -5.11 -3.04 7.81
C LEU A 10 -4.10 -1.91 7.59
N VAL A 11 -4.48 -0.64 7.81
CA VAL A 11 -3.56 0.50 7.74
C VAL A 11 -2.53 0.37 8.86
N ALA A 12 -2.97 0.02 10.07
CA ALA A 12 -2.11 -0.15 11.24
C ALA A 12 -2.51 -1.39 12.09
N ARG A 13 -1.65 -2.41 12.14
CA ARG A 13 -2.03 -3.72 12.71
C ARG A 13 -1.91 -3.81 14.22
N THR A 14 -0.79 -3.33 14.76
CA THR A 14 -0.54 -3.45 16.20
C THR A 14 -1.11 -2.25 16.96
N ALA A 15 -1.25 -2.36 18.28
CA ALA A 15 -1.67 -1.22 19.10
C ALA A 15 -0.71 -0.02 18.98
N ILE A 16 0.60 -0.29 18.88
CA ILE A 16 1.59 0.78 18.68
C ILE A 16 1.49 1.38 17.28
N ASP A 17 1.27 0.57 16.23
CA ASP A 17 1.05 1.10 14.87
C ASP A 17 -0.18 2.01 14.85
N ARG A 18 -1.27 1.63 15.52
CA ARG A 18 -2.51 2.42 15.54
C ARG A 18 -2.31 3.78 16.22
N ARG A 19 -1.66 3.78 17.39
CA ARG A 19 -1.29 5.03 18.07
C ARG A 19 -0.42 5.91 17.17
N LEU A 20 0.58 5.34 16.50
CA LEU A 20 1.44 6.09 15.59
C LEU A 20 0.66 6.61 14.37
N ALA A 21 -0.26 5.82 13.83
CA ALA A 21 -1.11 6.21 12.70
C ALA A 21 -2.01 7.38 13.06
N GLU A 22 -2.62 7.39 14.25
CA GLU A 22 -3.40 8.52 14.76
C GLU A 22 -2.59 9.81 14.86
N ILE A 23 -1.33 9.70 15.29
CA ILE A 23 -0.40 10.83 15.42
C ILE A 23 -0.02 11.39 14.03
N VAL A 24 0.36 10.52 13.09
CA VAL A 24 0.92 10.98 11.80
C VAL A 24 -0.13 11.26 10.73
N LYS A 25 -1.32 10.66 10.83
CA LYS A 25 -2.38 10.79 9.80
C LYS A 25 -2.76 12.25 9.51
N PRO A 26 -2.95 13.14 10.51
CA PRO A 26 -3.25 14.54 10.23
C PRO A 26 -2.15 15.25 9.43
N ALA A 27 -0.87 14.91 9.64
CA ALA A 27 0.24 15.48 8.89
C ALA A 27 0.25 14.99 7.44
N VAL A 28 -0.03 13.70 7.22
CA VAL A 28 -0.16 13.11 5.87
C VAL A 28 -1.33 13.75 5.12
N GLU A 29 -2.47 13.92 5.78
CA GLU A 29 -3.66 14.56 5.19
C GLU A 29 -3.45 16.05 4.93
N ALA A 30 -2.73 16.76 5.79
CA ALA A 30 -2.39 18.17 5.57
C ALA A 30 -1.48 18.38 4.35
N ALA A 31 -0.64 17.40 4.02
CA ALA A 31 0.15 17.37 2.80
C ALA A 31 -0.67 17.00 1.55
N GLY A 32 -1.97 16.70 1.68
CA GLY A 32 -2.84 16.32 0.56
C GLY A 32 -2.80 14.84 0.19
N PHE A 33 -2.25 13.98 1.06
CA PHE A 33 -2.12 12.55 0.83
C PHE A 33 -2.95 11.75 1.83
N GLU A 34 -3.02 10.46 1.59
CA GLU A 34 -3.70 9.53 2.47
C GLU A 34 -2.73 8.49 3.00
N LEU A 35 -2.85 8.17 4.29
CA LEU A 35 -2.09 7.08 4.88
C LEU A 35 -2.59 5.74 4.33
N VAL A 36 -1.73 5.05 3.58
CA VAL A 36 -2.00 3.72 3.03
C VAL A 36 -1.59 2.65 4.02
N ARG A 37 -0.41 2.75 4.62
CA ARG A 37 0.07 1.74 5.58
C ARG A 37 1.05 2.36 6.56
N LEU A 38 0.96 1.94 7.82
CA LEU A 38 1.98 2.20 8.82
C LEU A 38 2.42 0.89 9.49
N ARG A 39 3.74 0.67 9.57
CA ARG A 39 4.32 -0.48 10.27
C ARG A 39 5.54 -0.05 11.06
N LEU A 40 5.56 -0.39 12.34
CA LEU A 40 6.76 -0.33 13.17
C LEU A 40 7.43 -1.71 13.18
N MET A 41 8.52 -1.82 12.44
CA MET A 41 9.24 -3.08 12.25
C MET A 41 10.41 -3.18 13.24
N SER A 42 10.53 -4.35 13.88
CA SER A 42 11.70 -4.71 14.68
C SER A 42 12.79 -5.29 13.77
N GLY A 43 14.05 -5.02 14.09
CA GLY A 43 15.20 -5.48 13.33
C GLY A 43 16.49 -5.05 14.00
N LYS A 44 17.63 -5.11 13.27
CA LYS A 44 18.91 -4.56 13.76
C LYS A 44 18.78 -3.07 14.08
N THR A 45 18.02 -2.37 13.25
CA THR A 45 17.55 -1.01 13.48
C THR A 45 16.03 -1.05 13.41
N ARG A 46 15.36 -0.38 14.36
CA ARG A 46 13.90 -0.24 14.33
C ARG A 46 13.51 0.69 13.19
N THR A 47 12.48 0.34 12.43
CA THR A 47 12.03 1.16 11.29
C THR A 47 10.55 1.48 11.43
N LEU A 48 10.21 2.77 11.39
CA LEU A 48 8.85 3.25 11.22
C LEU A 48 8.61 3.48 9.73
N GLN A 49 7.91 2.55 9.09
CA GLN A 49 7.56 2.66 7.68
C GLN A 49 6.15 3.23 7.52
N ILE A 50 6.05 4.26 6.68
CA ILE A 50 4.83 4.96 6.32
C ILE A 50 4.71 4.92 4.80
N MET A 51 3.62 4.33 4.32
CA MET A 51 3.22 4.42 2.92
C MET A 51 2.09 5.43 2.79
N ALA A 52 2.27 6.40 1.91
CA ALA A 52 1.27 7.41 1.60
C ALA A 52 1.03 7.45 0.09
N ASP A 53 -0.18 7.85 -0.30
CA ASP A 53 -0.53 7.99 -1.71
C ASP A 53 -1.70 8.96 -1.89
N ARG A 54 -1.90 9.43 -3.12
CA ARG A 54 -3.12 10.15 -3.49
C ARG A 54 -4.28 9.16 -3.68
N ALA A 55 -5.50 9.66 -3.56
CA ALA A 55 -6.69 8.87 -3.84
C ALA A 55 -6.71 8.31 -5.28
N GLU A 56 -6.20 9.09 -6.24
CA GLU A 56 -6.09 8.71 -7.67
C GLU A 56 -4.77 7.99 -8.00
N GLY A 57 -3.89 7.83 -7.01
CA GLY A 57 -2.57 7.23 -7.14
C GLY A 57 -1.48 8.19 -7.62
N GLY A 58 -0.23 7.82 -7.32
CA GLY A 58 0.95 8.52 -7.78
C GLY A 58 1.39 9.63 -6.82
N ILE A 59 2.70 9.66 -6.56
CA ILE A 59 3.36 10.64 -5.71
C ILE A 59 4.77 10.90 -6.27
N GLU A 60 5.14 12.16 -6.35
CA GLU A 60 6.48 12.57 -6.78
C GLU A 60 7.48 12.53 -5.63
N ILE A 61 8.77 12.47 -5.96
CA ILE A 61 9.85 12.40 -4.96
C ILE A 61 9.85 13.63 -4.05
N ASP A 62 9.63 14.82 -4.62
CA ASP A 62 9.60 16.07 -3.84
C ASP A 62 8.46 16.09 -2.81
N GLU A 63 7.33 15.47 -3.15
CA GLU A 63 6.16 15.37 -2.28
C GLU A 63 6.39 14.39 -1.12
N LEU A 64 7.13 13.30 -1.36
CA LEU A 64 7.61 12.43 -0.29
C LEU A 64 8.49 13.21 0.72
N GLY A 65 9.27 14.18 0.24
CA GLY A 65 10.06 15.07 1.09
C GLY A 65 9.21 15.94 2.01
N GLU A 66 8.10 16.47 1.50
CA GLU A 66 7.13 17.25 2.29
C GLU A 66 6.47 16.40 3.37
N ILE A 67 5.96 15.21 3.01
CA ILE A 67 5.35 14.28 3.98
C ILE A 67 6.37 13.91 5.06
N THR A 68 7.60 13.56 4.67
CA THR A 68 8.65 13.17 5.61
C THR A 68 8.95 14.29 6.61
N THR A 69 9.00 15.54 6.15
CA THR A 69 9.28 16.70 6.99
C THR A 69 8.15 16.94 7.99
N LEU A 70 6.89 16.93 7.53
CA LEU A 70 5.73 17.16 8.39
C LEU A 70 5.54 16.05 9.41
N VAL A 71 5.66 14.79 8.99
CA VAL A 71 5.56 13.63 9.87
C VAL A 71 6.68 13.63 10.90
N GLY A 72 7.92 13.91 10.49
CA GLY A 72 9.05 14.02 11.40
C GLY A 72 8.83 15.07 12.48
N ALA A 73 8.39 16.27 12.10
CA ALA A 73 8.10 17.35 13.05
C ALA A 73 7.01 16.98 14.06
N VAL A 74 5.96 16.27 13.64
CA VAL A 74 4.92 15.79 14.57
C VAL A 74 5.45 14.71 15.51
N LEU A 75 6.24 13.76 15.00
CA LEU A 75 6.85 12.72 15.81
C LEU A 75 7.87 13.26 16.82
N ASP A 76 8.59 14.33 16.48
CA ASP A 76 9.52 15.01 17.39
C ASP A 76 8.79 15.71 18.54
N VAL A 77 7.58 16.22 18.30
CA VAL A 77 6.76 16.91 19.32
C VAL A 77 6.04 15.92 20.23
N GLU A 78 5.42 14.89 19.64
CA GLU A 78 4.64 13.89 20.38
C GLU A 78 5.53 12.82 21.05
N ASP A 79 6.76 12.66 20.57
CA ASP A 79 7.79 11.71 21.01
C ASP A 79 7.23 10.33 21.45
N PRO A 80 6.52 9.60 20.57
CA PRO A 80 5.77 8.42 20.97
C PRO A 80 6.62 7.17 21.21
N LEU A 81 7.91 7.19 20.89
CA LEU A 81 8.81 6.03 20.88
C LEU A 81 10.08 6.33 21.70
N GLU A 82 10.35 5.53 22.72
CA GLU A 82 11.54 5.70 23.58
C GLU A 82 12.85 5.30 22.88
N ASP A 83 12.79 4.36 21.93
CA ASP A 83 13.96 3.85 21.22
C ASP A 83 14.17 4.57 19.89
N ALA A 84 15.44 4.75 19.52
CA ALA A 84 15.82 5.25 18.20
C ALA A 84 15.26 4.37 17.07
N TYR A 85 14.83 5.01 15.99
CA TYR A 85 14.28 4.36 14.82
C TYR A 85 14.70 5.11 13.53
N VAL A 86 14.56 4.44 12.40
CA VAL A 86 14.63 5.04 11.07
C VAL A 86 13.21 5.32 10.59
N LEU A 87 12.96 6.55 10.15
CA LEU A 87 11.73 6.92 9.47
C LEU A 87 11.86 6.62 7.97
N GLU A 88 10.99 5.78 7.44
CA GLU A 88 10.88 5.49 6.01
C GLU A 88 9.51 5.95 5.51
N VAL A 89 9.49 6.91 4.57
CA VAL A 89 8.27 7.37 3.91
C VAL A 89 8.36 7.02 2.43
N SER A 90 7.33 6.35 1.90
CA SER A 90 7.32 5.91 0.50
C SER A 90 5.91 5.88 -0.10
N SER A 91 5.85 5.77 -1.42
CA SER A 91 4.64 5.31 -2.11
C SER A 91 4.49 3.79 -1.98
N PRO A 92 3.27 3.24 -2.07
CA PRO A 92 3.07 1.79 -2.06
C PRO A 92 3.58 1.08 -3.34
N GLY A 93 3.77 1.80 -4.45
CA GLY A 93 4.21 1.22 -5.72
C GLY A 93 3.25 0.17 -6.30
N ILE A 94 3.79 -0.78 -7.07
CA ILE A 94 3.01 -1.80 -7.81
C ILE A 94 2.62 -3.01 -6.96
N ASP A 95 3.41 -3.41 -5.96
CA ASP A 95 3.06 -4.44 -4.95
C ASP A 95 2.18 -3.81 -3.85
N ARG A 96 1.13 -3.10 -4.28
CA ARG A 96 0.32 -2.20 -3.44
C ARG A 96 -0.41 -3.00 -2.35
N PRO A 97 -0.25 -2.65 -1.06
CA PRO A 97 -1.12 -3.18 -0.02
C PRO A 97 -2.53 -2.56 -0.13
N LEU A 98 -3.55 -3.38 0.04
CA LEU A 98 -4.96 -2.96 0.05
C LEU A 98 -5.40 -2.91 1.50
N THR A 99 -5.58 -1.71 2.05
CA THR A 99 -5.70 -1.51 3.50
C THR A 99 -6.98 -0.79 3.90
N ARG A 100 -7.73 -0.27 2.94
CA ARG A 100 -8.96 0.50 3.12
C ARG A 100 -10.01 -0.05 2.15
N LEU A 101 -11.28 -0.03 2.53
CA LEU A 101 -12.38 -0.53 1.67
C LEU A 101 -12.33 0.04 0.25
N LYS A 102 -12.14 1.35 0.13
CA LYS A 102 -12.02 2.02 -1.19
C LYS A 102 -10.88 1.50 -2.05
N ASP A 103 -9.81 0.93 -1.46
CA ASP A 103 -8.71 0.39 -2.25
C ASP A 103 -9.23 -0.81 -3.09
N PHE A 104 -10.18 -1.58 -2.57
CA PHE A 104 -10.76 -2.71 -3.30
C PHE A 104 -11.68 -2.27 -4.44
N ASP A 105 -12.36 -1.13 -4.29
CA ASP A 105 -13.13 -0.51 -5.38
C ASP A 105 -12.21 0.09 -6.45
N THR A 106 -11.20 0.86 -6.03
CA THR A 106 -10.22 1.50 -6.94
C THR A 106 -9.49 0.49 -7.80
N TRP A 107 -9.18 -0.69 -7.26
CA TRP A 107 -8.41 -1.73 -7.95
C TRP A 107 -9.26 -2.91 -8.41
N SER A 108 -10.59 -2.74 -8.51
CA SER A 108 -11.48 -3.74 -9.10
C SER A 108 -11.03 -4.11 -10.51
N GLY A 109 -11.12 -5.40 -10.86
CA GLY A 109 -10.63 -5.96 -12.11
C GLY A 109 -9.18 -6.43 -12.09
N HIS A 110 -8.41 -6.13 -11.03
CA HIS A 110 -7.04 -6.63 -10.86
C HIS A 110 -6.96 -7.85 -9.94
N GLU A 111 -5.95 -8.69 -10.17
CA GLU A 111 -5.65 -9.81 -9.27
C GLU A 111 -5.12 -9.31 -7.92
N ALA A 112 -5.66 -9.89 -6.86
CA ALA A 112 -5.22 -9.66 -5.50
C ALA A 112 -5.05 -10.97 -4.74
N ARG A 113 -4.25 -10.89 -3.67
CA ARG A 113 -4.18 -11.90 -2.63
C ARG A 113 -4.79 -11.31 -1.37
N ILE A 114 -5.74 -12.02 -0.79
CA ILE A 114 -6.38 -11.67 0.49
C ILE A 114 -6.10 -12.80 1.49
N GLU A 115 -5.65 -12.44 2.70
CA GLU A 115 -5.51 -13.37 3.81
C GLU A 115 -6.47 -13.02 4.95
N THR A 116 -7.20 -13.99 5.47
CA THR A 116 -8.13 -13.81 6.60
C THR A 116 -7.53 -14.26 7.93
N SER A 117 -7.94 -13.60 9.01
CA SER A 117 -7.60 -13.98 10.38
C SER A 117 -8.23 -15.33 10.76
N GLU A 118 -9.43 -15.59 10.27
CA GLU A 118 -10.20 -16.81 10.52
C GLU A 118 -10.27 -17.74 9.29
N LEU A 119 -10.59 -19.01 9.52
CA LEU A 119 -10.82 -20.00 8.48
C LEU A 119 -12.20 -19.77 7.85
N ILE A 120 -12.23 -19.56 6.54
CA ILE A 120 -13.45 -19.45 5.75
C ILE A 120 -13.43 -20.62 4.75
N ASP A 121 -14.40 -21.51 4.88
CA ASP A 121 -14.49 -22.75 4.08
C ASP A 121 -13.18 -23.56 4.03
N GLY A 122 -12.50 -23.66 5.17
CA GLY A 122 -11.28 -24.46 5.30
C GLY A 122 -10.01 -23.80 4.75
N ARG A 123 -10.07 -22.55 4.26
CA ARG A 123 -8.92 -21.78 3.80
C ARG A 123 -8.82 -20.41 4.47
N ARG A 124 -7.64 -19.81 4.41
CA ARG A 124 -7.34 -18.47 4.92
C ARG A 124 -6.76 -17.54 3.87
N ARG A 125 -6.58 -18.03 2.64
CA ARG A 125 -5.89 -17.33 1.57
C ARG A 125 -6.74 -17.45 0.31
N PHE A 126 -7.03 -16.30 -0.26
CA PHE A 126 -7.83 -16.13 -1.46
C PHE A 126 -6.95 -15.42 -2.47
N LYS A 127 -6.88 -15.97 -3.68
CA LYS A 127 -6.21 -15.36 -4.81
C LYS A 127 -7.20 -15.34 -5.96
N GLY A 128 -7.42 -14.17 -6.54
CA GLY A 128 -8.43 -13.97 -7.56
C GLY A 128 -8.57 -12.51 -7.96
N THR A 129 -9.55 -12.23 -8.79
CA THR A 129 -9.84 -10.90 -9.34
C THR A 129 -10.76 -10.14 -8.39
N LEU A 130 -10.38 -8.92 -8.03
CA LEU A 130 -11.24 -8.04 -7.23
C LEU A 130 -12.49 -7.64 -8.03
N GLN A 131 -13.64 -7.65 -7.37
CA GLN A 131 -14.93 -7.24 -7.94
C GLN A 131 -15.51 -6.00 -7.22
N GLY A 132 -14.68 -5.31 -6.42
CA GLY A 132 -15.07 -4.16 -5.60
C GLY A 132 -15.59 -4.56 -4.22
N THR A 133 -16.43 -3.71 -3.65
CA THR A 133 -17.04 -3.90 -2.33
C THR A 133 -18.57 -3.80 -2.36
N GLU A 134 -19.23 -4.57 -1.50
CA GLU A 134 -20.68 -4.52 -1.29
C GLU A 134 -20.99 -4.75 0.19
N ASP A 135 -21.78 -3.87 0.81
CA ASP A 135 -22.23 -3.98 2.20
C ASP A 135 -21.12 -4.28 3.25
N GLY A 136 -19.91 -3.75 3.03
CA GLY A 136 -18.74 -3.95 3.91
C GLY A 136 -17.93 -5.22 3.63
N GLU A 137 -18.34 -5.99 2.61
CA GLU A 137 -17.60 -7.13 2.09
C GLU A 137 -16.68 -6.71 0.95
N VAL A 138 -15.51 -7.34 0.90
CA VAL A 138 -14.63 -7.35 -0.26
C VAL A 138 -15.01 -8.53 -1.13
N LEU A 139 -15.34 -8.25 -2.39
CA LEU A 139 -15.72 -9.27 -3.37
C LEU A 139 -14.48 -9.73 -4.15
N ILE A 140 -14.22 -11.04 -4.15
CA ILE A 140 -13.13 -11.65 -4.91
C ILE A 140 -13.65 -12.83 -5.75
N GLU A 141 -13.43 -12.77 -7.06
CA GLU A 141 -13.70 -13.85 -7.99
C GLU A 141 -12.51 -14.80 -8.04
N ILE A 142 -12.74 -16.06 -7.73
CA ILE A 142 -11.74 -17.13 -7.77
C ILE A 142 -12.21 -18.26 -8.68
N GLU A 143 -11.27 -19.09 -9.14
CA GLU A 143 -11.61 -20.31 -9.89
C GLU A 143 -11.83 -21.48 -8.91
N GLU A 144 -13.01 -22.10 -8.93
CA GLU A 144 -13.30 -23.34 -8.23
C GLU A 144 -13.82 -24.39 -9.20
N GLN A 145 -13.13 -25.54 -9.25
CA GLN A 145 -13.50 -26.66 -10.14
C GLN A 145 -13.63 -26.27 -11.63
N GLY A 146 -12.89 -25.24 -12.07
CA GLY A 146 -12.90 -24.74 -13.45
C GLY A 146 -14.00 -23.72 -13.75
N GLU A 147 -14.78 -23.29 -12.74
CA GLU A 147 -15.82 -22.27 -12.88
C GLU A 147 -15.48 -21.04 -12.02
N PRO A 148 -15.78 -19.81 -12.49
CA PRO A 148 -15.60 -18.61 -11.68
C PRO A 148 -16.65 -18.54 -10.56
N VAL A 149 -16.20 -18.28 -9.34
CA VAL A 149 -17.04 -18.11 -8.14
C VAL A 149 -16.63 -16.82 -7.44
N THR A 150 -17.59 -15.94 -7.20
CA THR A 150 -17.38 -14.72 -6.39
C THR A 150 -17.66 -15.01 -4.92
N ILE A 151 -16.74 -14.59 -4.06
CA ILE A 151 -16.82 -14.74 -2.60
C ILE A 151 -16.81 -13.35 -1.97
N GLY A 152 -17.76 -13.11 -1.07
CA GLY A 152 -17.76 -11.96 -0.17
C GLY A 152 -16.98 -12.27 1.10
N LEU A 153 -16.00 -11.42 1.42
CA LEU A 153 -15.23 -11.50 2.65
C LEU A 153 -15.46 -10.22 3.44
N GLN A 154 -16.03 -10.31 4.64
CA GLN A 154 -16.18 -9.14 5.51
C GLN A 154 -14.82 -8.50 5.74
N PHE A 155 -14.72 -7.19 5.54
CA PHE A 155 -13.45 -6.47 5.63
C PHE A 155 -12.75 -6.67 6.98
N GLU A 156 -13.52 -6.79 8.07
CA GLU A 156 -13.01 -7.05 9.42
C GLU A 156 -12.30 -8.41 9.58
N TRP A 157 -12.59 -9.37 8.70
CA TRP A 157 -11.93 -10.68 8.71
C TRP A 157 -10.55 -10.63 8.07
N LEU A 158 -10.25 -9.59 7.27
CA LEU A 158 -8.99 -9.50 6.58
C LEU A 158 -7.86 -9.26 7.58
N SER A 159 -6.78 -10.00 7.37
CA SER A 159 -5.53 -9.87 8.08
C SER A 159 -4.42 -9.32 7.18
N ASP A 160 -4.52 -9.52 5.87
CA ASP A 160 -3.62 -8.98 4.87
C ASP A 160 -4.33 -8.90 3.52
N ALA A 161 -3.97 -7.93 2.70
CA ALA A 161 -4.39 -7.88 1.31
C ALA A 161 -3.42 -7.05 0.48
N LYS A 162 -3.13 -7.52 -0.74
CA LYS A 162 -2.29 -6.79 -1.68
C LYS A 162 -2.57 -7.20 -3.12
N LEU A 163 -2.24 -6.31 -4.06
CA LEU A 163 -2.25 -6.64 -5.47
C LEU A 163 -1.21 -7.70 -5.79
N ILE A 164 -1.51 -8.49 -6.83
CA ILE A 164 -0.56 -9.43 -7.41
C ILE A 164 0.03 -8.77 -8.65
N LEU A 165 1.36 -8.82 -8.74
CA LEU A 165 2.09 -8.34 -9.90
C LEU A 165 1.76 -9.22 -11.12
N THR A 166 0.91 -8.70 -12.00
CA THR A 166 0.56 -9.30 -13.29
C THR A 166 0.98 -8.38 -14.43
N ASP A 167 1.11 -8.92 -15.64
CA ASP A 167 1.46 -8.13 -16.83
C ASP A 167 0.43 -7.00 -17.07
N ALA A 168 -0.86 -7.30 -16.88
CA ALA A 168 -1.94 -6.31 -16.97
C ALA A 168 -1.77 -5.17 -15.95
N LEU A 169 -1.37 -5.48 -14.71
CA LEU A 169 -1.11 -4.46 -13.69
C LEU A 169 0.13 -3.62 -14.02
N ILE A 170 1.18 -4.24 -14.56
CA ILE A 170 2.39 -3.54 -15.02
C ILE A 170 2.03 -2.56 -16.13
N GLU A 171 1.31 -3.01 -17.15
CA GLU A 171 0.88 -2.17 -18.28
C GLU A 171 0.04 -0.98 -17.82
N GLU A 172 -0.96 -1.21 -16.96
CA GLU A 172 -1.83 -0.15 -16.45
C GLU A 172 -1.03 0.88 -15.63
N THR A 173 -0.14 0.41 -14.76
CA THR A 173 0.71 1.28 -13.93
C THR A 173 1.65 2.13 -14.80
N LEU A 174 2.23 1.55 -15.85
CA LEU A 174 3.09 2.29 -16.79
C LEU A 174 2.29 3.32 -17.59
N ARG A 175 1.07 3.00 -18.04
CA ARG A 175 0.19 3.95 -18.72
C ARG A 175 -0.22 5.10 -17.81
N ALA A 176 -0.63 4.80 -16.57
CA ALA A 176 -1.03 5.81 -15.60
C ALA A 176 0.12 6.77 -15.26
N ARG A 177 1.36 6.26 -15.14
CA ARG A 177 2.55 7.12 -14.94
C ARG A 177 2.86 7.99 -16.14
N LYS A 178 2.68 7.47 -17.36
CA LYS A 178 2.85 8.24 -18.60
C LYS A 178 1.79 9.34 -18.73
N SER A 179 0.52 9.04 -18.44
CA SER A 179 -0.57 10.02 -18.52
C SER A 179 -0.46 11.11 -17.45
N ALA A 180 0.07 10.79 -16.28
CA ALA A 180 0.34 11.74 -15.20
C ALA A 180 1.60 12.61 -15.45
N GLY A 181 2.35 12.39 -16.52
CA GLY A 181 3.55 13.17 -16.87
C GLY A 181 4.79 12.85 -16.03
N VAL A 182 4.75 11.77 -15.24
CA VAL A 182 5.83 11.33 -14.33
C VAL A 182 7.00 10.71 -15.11
N ILE A 183 6.72 10.17 -16.30
CA ILE A 183 7.72 9.61 -17.21
C ILE A 183 7.78 10.52 -18.42
N ASN A 184 8.86 11.30 -18.52
CA ASN A 184 9.18 12.04 -19.72
C ASN A 184 10.17 11.21 -20.57
N GLU A 185 9.70 10.68 -21.69
CA GLU A 185 10.53 9.90 -22.62
C GLU A 185 11.70 10.71 -23.21
N THR A 186 11.66 12.05 -23.12
CA THR A 186 12.77 12.91 -23.58
C THR A 186 13.87 13.11 -22.55
N ASP A 187 13.66 12.69 -21.29
CA ASP A 187 14.65 12.86 -20.21
C ASP A 187 15.59 11.65 -20.07
N PHE A 188 15.33 10.59 -20.83
CA PHE A 188 16.25 9.47 -20.98
C PHE A 188 17.11 9.70 -22.22
N ASP A 189 18.32 10.21 -22.01
CA ASP A 189 19.33 10.29 -23.07
C ASP A 189 19.63 8.89 -23.63
N ASP A 190 19.88 8.83 -24.95
CA ASP A 190 20.26 7.62 -25.67
C ASP A 190 21.36 6.85 -24.92
N ILE A 191 21.19 5.53 -24.80
CA ILE A 191 22.23 4.67 -24.22
C ILE A 191 23.45 4.71 -25.14
N GLU A 192 24.46 5.51 -24.79
CA GLU A 192 25.76 5.45 -25.44
C GLU A 192 26.47 4.16 -25.02
N THR A 193 26.42 3.16 -25.88
CA THR A 193 27.27 1.98 -25.76
C THR A 193 28.69 2.34 -26.18
N GLU A 194 29.61 2.47 -25.24
CA GLU A 194 31.04 2.53 -25.58
C GLU A 194 31.45 1.21 -26.26
N PRO A 195 32.06 1.26 -27.46
CA PRO A 195 32.58 0.05 -28.08
C PRO A 195 33.71 -0.51 -27.22
N ALA A 196 33.64 -1.80 -26.93
CA ALA A 196 34.69 -2.51 -26.21
C ALA A 196 36.03 -2.29 -26.94
N SER A 197 37.01 -1.75 -26.23
CA SER A 197 38.39 -1.64 -26.73
C SER A 197 38.92 -3.05 -27.00
N GLU A 198 39.17 -3.37 -28.26
CA GLU A 198 39.96 -4.53 -28.65
C GLU A 198 41.39 -4.29 -28.15
N GLU A 199 41.80 -5.01 -27.11
CA GLU A 199 43.20 -5.08 -26.68
C GLU A 199 44.00 -5.87 -27.73
N GLU A 200 44.97 -5.21 -28.38
CA GLU A 200 46.02 -5.85 -29.20
C GLU A 200 47.12 -6.48 -28.35
#